data_AF-A0A0R2DBK7-F1
#
_entry.id   AF-A0A0R2DBK7-F1
#
_cell.length_a   1.000
_cell.length_b   1.000
_cell.length_c   1.000
_cell.angle_alpha   90.00
_cell.angle_beta   90.00
_cell.angle_gamma   90.00
#
_symmetry.space_group_name_H-M   'P 1'
#
loop_
_entity.id
_entity.type
_entity.pdbx_description
1 polymer ?
#
loop_
_entity_poly.entity_id
_entity_poly.type
_entity_poly.pdbx_seq_one_letter_code
_entity_poly.pdbx_strand_id
1 'polypeptide(L)'
;MNPKKLRRLKKQIRHQPTPLAQRDYLSRIKAYYQDFGEYPAIKGLLSNIILADRILNTGKLPQQLPLLQLPDDIQDVIFQHINATYPAGDPTGDQLWNHLTDLLPQLDHDLRSFRDYLENHYGMWAYTSEPFVNDLAEFVGDRSVLEVMAGNGYISKGLRDAGKTVYATDSRSWTAENETGRHTLTPIESLTALEAFEKYQSDVGVVVMSWSPDGVPVDWELLQAIRASAADVDLVVIGEKDGATDSADFWQHADLLDNPTVHQLNRHFTPIDLVHDHVYLVR
;
A
#
# COMPACT_ATOMS: atom_id res chain seq x y z
N MET A 1 -13.02 -35.09 25.92
CA MET A 1 -14.24 -34.34 25.51
C MET A 1 -14.53 -34.67 24.05
N ASN A 2 -15.78 -35.00 23.68
CA ASN A 2 -16.11 -35.52 22.33
C ASN A 2 -15.81 -34.47 21.23
N PRO A 3 -14.97 -34.77 20.21
CA PRO A 3 -14.58 -33.81 19.16
C PRO A 3 -15.77 -33.27 18.35
N LYS A 4 -16.88 -34.01 18.26
CA LYS A 4 -18.12 -33.53 17.64
C LYS A 4 -18.83 -32.46 18.49
N LYS A 5 -18.73 -32.53 19.82
CA LYS A 5 -19.22 -31.48 20.74
C LYS A 5 -18.34 -30.22 20.66
N LEU A 6 -17.01 -30.39 20.53
CA LEU A 6 -16.07 -29.27 20.37
C LEU A 6 -16.33 -28.48 19.07
N ARG A 7 -16.58 -29.18 17.97
CA ARG A 7 -16.87 -28.60 16.66
C ARG A 7 -18.25 -27.91 16.63
N ARG A 8 -19.22 -28.41 17.41
CA ARG A 8 -20.55 -27.81 17.58
C ARG A 8 -20.50 -26.55 18.47
N LEU A 9 -19.67 -26.56 19.52
CA LEU A 9 -19.37 -25.37 20.33
C LEU A 9 -18.67 -24.28 19.50
N LYS A 10 -17.65 -24.63 18.71
CA LYS A 10 -16.96 -23.70 17.79
C LYS A 10 -17.87 -23.16 16.68
N LYS A 11 -18.91 -23.90 16.26
CA LYS A 11 -19.94 -23.41 15.32
C LYS A 11 -20.99 -22.50 16.00
N GLN A 12 -21.24 -22.68 17.29
CA GLN A 12 -22.16 -21.84 18.07
C GLN A 12 -21.53 -20.51 18.53
N ILE A 13 -20.19 -20.40 18.50
CA ILE A 13 -19.44 -19.15 18.76
C ILE A 13 -19.11 -18.41 17.44
N ARG A 14 -19.87 -18.67 16.36
CA ARG A 14 -19.95 -17.68 15.28
C ARG A 14 -20.94 -16.62 15.73
N HIS A 15 -20.43 -15.59 16.40
CA HIS A 15 -21.17 -14.34 16.58
C HIS A 15 -21.73 -13.96 15.20
N GLN A 16 -23.04 -13.71 15.14
CA GLN A 16 -23.60 -13.07 13.94
C GLN A 16 -22.79 -11.79 13.72
N PRO A 17 -22.28 -11.55 12.50
CA PRO A 17 -21.55 -10.32 12.22
C PRO A 17 -22.44 -9.15 12.61
N THR A 18 -21.89 -8.23 13.40
CA THR A 18 -22.57 -7.01 13.81
C THR A 18 -23.10 -6.28 12.55
N PRO A 19 -24.18 -5.48 12.66
CA PRO A 19 -24.71 -4.73 11.52
C PRO A 19 -23.65 -3.88 10.78
N LEU A 20 -22.60 -3.45 11.48
CA LEU A 20 -21.42 -2.81 10.90
C LEU A 20 -20.60 -3.76 10.03
N ALA A 21 -20.26 -4.97 10.51
CA ALA A 21 -19.48 -5.96 9.77
C ALA A 21 -20.17 -6.47 8.48
N GLN A 22 -21.47 -6.23 8.31
CA GLN A 22 -22.22 -6.53 7.10
C GLN A 22 -22.16 -5.43 6.03
N ARG A 23 -21.72 -4.22 6.40
CA ARG A 23 -21.54 -3.11 5.45
C ARG A 23 -20.27 -3.30 4.64
N ASP A 24 -20.22 -2.72 3.44
CA ASP A 24 -18.96 -2.58 2.71
C ASP A 24 -17.95 -1.76 3.52
N TYR A 25 -16.67 -1.93 3.19
CA TYR A 25 -15.55 -1.34 3.91
C TYR A 25 -15.70 0.17 4.13
N LEU A 26 -15.97 0.95 3.07
CA LEU A 26 -16.09 2.41 3.20
C LEU A 26 -17.33 2.86 3.96
N SER A 27 -18.43 2.11 3.88
CA SER A 27 -19.60 2.36 4.70
C SER A 27 -19.33 2.16 6.20
N ARG A 28 -18.38 1.29 6.59
CA ARG A 28 -17.89 1.18 7.97
C ARG A 28 -17.01 2.36 8.36
N ILE A 29 -16.01 2.70 7.54
CA ILE A 29 -15.13 3.85 7.76
C ILE A 29 -15.91 5.15 7.97
N LYS A 30 -16.95 5.39 7.14
CA LYS A 30 -17.83 6.57 7.28
C LYS A 30 -18.70 6.54 8.54
N ALA A 31 -19.07 5.35 9.03
CA ALA A 31 -19.81 5.23 10.28
C ALA A 31 -18.91 5.56 11.48
N TYR A 32 -17.68 5.03 11.53
CA TYR A 32 -16.71 5.40 12.56
C TYR A 32 -16.42 6.89 12.57
N TYR A 33 -16.45 7.55 11.41
CA TYR A 33 -16.25 9.00 11.34
C TYR A 33 -17.34 9.77 12.12
N GLN A 34 -18.56 9.25 12.11
CA GLN A 34 -19.67 9.81 12.87
C GLN A 34 -19.51 9.53 14.37
N ASP A 35 -19.12 8.31 14.73
CA ASP A 35 -18.98 7.88 16.13
C ASP A 35 -17.78 8.55 16.83
N PHE A 36 -16.67 8.73 16.11
CA PHE A 36 -15.40 9.21 16.66
C PHE A 36 -15.05 10.65 16.23
N GLY A 37 -16.03 11.44 15.78
CA GLY A 37 -15.81 12.77 15.20
C GLY A 37 -15.20 13.82 16.14
N GLU A 38 -15.24 13.57 17.45
CA GLU A 38 -14.67 14.42 18.51
C GLU A 38 -13.23 14.02 18.91
N TYR A 39 -12.69 12.93 18.36
CA TYR A 39 -11.34 12.43 18.68
C TYR A 39 -10.38 12.71 17.52
N PRO A 40 -9.52 13.75 17.58
CA PRO A 40 -8.74 14.21 16.44
C PRO A 40 -7.84 13.15 15.82
N ALA A 41 -7.22 12.29 16.64
CA ALA A 41 -6.36 11.21 16.16
C ALA A 41 -7.13 10.21 15.26
N ILE A 42 -8.26 9.68 15.76
CA ILE A 42 -9.11 8.75 14.99
C ILE A 42 -9.69 9.46 13.75
N LYS A 43 -10.23 10.66 13.93
CA LYS A 43 -10.79 11.46 12.85
C LYS A 43 -9.78 11.70 11.74
N GLY A 44 -8.52 11.97 12.07
CA GLY A 44 -7.44 12.13 11.12
C GLY A 44 -7.24 10.88 10.26
N LEU A 45 -7.09 9.71 10.89
CA LEU A 45 -6.93 8.43 10.20
C LEU A 45 -8.11 8.14 9.25
N LEU A 46 -9.34 8.31 9.73
CA LEU A 46 -10.55 8.09 8.93
C LEU A 46 -10.68 9.10 7.77
N SER A 47 -10.34 10.38 8.01
CA SER A 47 -10.34 11.42 6.97
C SER A 47 -9.37 11.08 5.86
N ASN A 48 -8.18 10.58 6.22
CA ASN A 48 -7.14 10.21 5.28
C ASN A 48 -7.57 9.06 4.36
N ILE A 49 -8.22 8.02 4.90
CA ILE A 49 -8.80 6.93 4.10
C ILE A 49 -9.89 7.45 3.14
N ILE A 50 -10.84 8.24 3.65
CA ILE A 50 -11.94 8.78 2.83
C ILE A 50 -11.41 9.69 1.72
N LEU A 51 -10.37 10.49 2.01
CA LEU A 51 -9.75 11.38 1.04
C LEU A 51 -8.97 10.58 -0.02
N ALA A 52 -8.19 9.58 0.39
CA ALA A 52 -7.46 8.72 -0.53
C ALA A 52 -8.41 8.03 -1.52
N ASP A 53 -9.50 7.43 -1.04
CA ASP A 53 -10.55 6.85 -1.89
C ASP A 53 -11.14 7.88 -2.87
N ARG A 54 -11.49 9.07 -2.39
CA ARG A 54 -12.05 10.11 -3.25
C ARG A 54 -11.08 10.50 -4.37
N ILE A 55 -9.79 10.62 -4.06
CA ILE A 55 -8.77 11.00 -5.05
C ILE A 55 -8.56 9.86 -6.06
N LEU A 56 -8.42 8.63 -5.59
CA LEU A 56 -8.24 7.44 -6.43
C LEU A 56 -9.42 7.25 -7.40
N ASN A 57 -10.66 7.47 -6.95
CA ASN A 57 -11.85 7.47 -7.80
C ASN A 57 -11.82 8.49 -8.95
N THR A 58 -10.95 9.51 -8.89
CA THR A 58 -10.75 10.48 -9.98
C THR A 58 -9.60 10.11 -10.92
N GLY A 59 -8.97 8.94 -10.73
CA GLY A 59 -7.80 8.50 -11.51
C GLY A 59 -6.52 9.24 -11.15
N LYS A 60 -6.47 9.86 -9.97
CA LYS A 60 -5.30 10.60 -9.46
C LYS A 60 -4.60 9.82 -8.36
N LEU A 61 -3.30 10.08 -8.19
CA LEU A 61 -2.56 9.51 -7.07
C LEU A 61 -2.95 10.22 -5.77
N PRO A 62 -3.15 9.47 -4.67
CA PRO A 62 -3.53 10.04 -3.39
C PRO A 62 -2.35 10.67 -2.66
N GLN A 63 -2.63 11.41 -1.60
CA GLN A 63 -1.60 11.99 -0.73
C GLN A 63 -0.95 10.93 0.15
N GLN A 64 0.19 11.24 0.76
CA GLN A 64 0.81 10.34 1.75
C GLN A 64 -0.13 10.11 2.94
N LEU A 65 -0.12 8.89 3.47
CA LEU A 65 -0.88 8.50 4.66
C LEU A 65 0.05 8.31 5.86
N PRO A 66 -0.43 8.55 7.09
CA PRO A 66 0.22 8.06 8.28
C PRO A 66 0.05 6.54 8.39
N LEU A 67 0.74 5.94 9.38
CA LEU A 67 0.44 4.58 9.82
C LEU A 67 -1.03 4.48 10.23
N LEU A 68 -1.80 3.62 9.56
CA LEU A 68 -3.22 3.41 9.78
C LEU A 68 -3.44 2.42 10.93
N GLN A 69 -3.11 2.87 12.13
CA GLN A 69 -3.27 2.15 13.37
C GLN A 69 -3.75 3.12 14.46
N LEU A 70 -4.59 2.63 15.37
CA LEU A 70 -4.96 3.41 16.53
C LEU A 70 -3.75 3.64 17.45
N PRO A 71 -3.60 4.86 18.01
CA PRO A 71 -2.62 5.11 19.06
C PRO A 71 -2.84 4.21 20.28
N ASP A 72 -1.76 3.78 20.93
CA ASP A 72 -1.83 2.87 22.09
C ASP A 72 -2.59 3.48 23.29
N ASP A 73 -2.58 4.81 23.41
CA ASP A 73 -3.25 5.58 24.47
C ASP A 73 -4.71 5.97 24.15
N ILE A 74 -5.27 5.46 23.04
CA ILE A 74 -6.56 5.95 22.55
C ILE A 74 -7.72 5.77 23.53
N GLN A 75 -7.70 4.69 24.32
CA GLN A 75 -8.71 4.46 25.37
C GLN A 75 -8.61 5.50 26.49
N ASP A 76 -7.40 5.89 26.89
CA ASP A 76 -7.19 6.91 27.91
C ASP A 76 -7.66 8.28 27.42
N VAL A 77 -7.39 8.62 26.16
CA VAL A 77 -7.87 9.85 25.51
C VAL A 77 -9.40 9.89 25.50
N ILE A 78 -10.05 8.79 25.11
CA ILE A 78 -11.52 8.68 25.10
C ILE A 78 -12.07 8.84 26.52
N PHE A 79 -11.49 8.15 27.50
CA PHE A 79 -11.93 8.20 28.89
C PHE A 79 -11.83 9.61 29.48
N GLN A 80 -10.71 10.28 29.24
CA GLN A 80 -10.49 11.66 29.70
C GLN A 80 -11.49 12.63 29.08
N HIS A 81 -11.76 12.51 27.78
CA HIS A 81 -12.72 13.37 27.08
C HIS A 81 -14.15 13.18 27.60
N ILE A 82 -14.58 11.93 27.82
CA ILE A 82 -15.89 11.61 28.36
C ILE A 82 -16.03 12.18 29.79
N ASN A 83 -15.04 11.96 30.66
CA ASN A 83 -15.09 12.47 32.04
C ASN A 83 -15.00 13.99 32.15
N ALA A 84 -14.46 14.67 31.14
CA ALA A 84 -14.50 16.13 31.06
C ALA A 84 -15.89 16.67 30.66
N THR A 85 -16.70 15.85 29.98
CA THR A 85 -18.01 16.22 29.43
C THR A 85 -19.16 15.78 30.32
N TYR A 86 -19.07 14.58 30.90
CA TYR A 86 -20.10 13.96 31.72
C TYR A 86 -19.60 13.79 33.17
N PRO A 87 -20.41 14.16 34.18
CA PRO A 87 -20.07 13.93 35.58
C PRO A 87 -19.91 12.43 35.91
N ALA A 88 -19.14 12.13 36.95
CA ALA A 88 -18.99 10.75 37.43
C ALA A 88 -20.35 10.15 37.82
N GLY A 89 -20.65 8.96 37.28
CA GLY A 89 -21.92 8.26 37.49
C GLY A 89 -23.06 8.68 36.57
N ASP A 90 -22.80 9.51 35.56
CA ASP A 90 -23.76 9.82 34.51
C ASP A 90 -23.93 8.62 33.56
N PRO A 91 -25.15 8.02 33.46
CA PRO A 91 -25.38 6.85 32.63
C PRO A 91 -25.20 7.12 31.13
N THR A 92 -25.30 8.37 30.67
CA THR A 92 -25.02 8.73 29.26
C THR A 92 -23.52 8.65 28.96
N GLY A 93 -22.67 9.12 29.88
CA GLY A 93 -21.22 8.99 29.75
C GLY A 93 -20.78 7.52 29.73
N ASP A 94 -21.34 6.70 30.63
CA ASP A 94 -21.06 5.26 30.70
C ASP A 94 -21.50 4.52 29.42
N GLN A 95 -22.68 4.86 28.88
CA GLN A 95 -23.16 4.28 27.62
C GLN A 95 -22.26 4.66 26.44
N LEU A 96 -21.83 5.91 26.36
CA LEU A 96 -20.92 6.37 25.31
C LEU A 96 -19.56 5.67 25.40
N TRP A 97 -19.00 5.56 26.61
CA TRP A 97 -17.74 4.85 26.86
C TRP A 97 -17.80 3.40 26.38
N ASN A 98 -18.84 2.66 26.80
CA ASN A 98 -19.02 1.27 26.40
C ASN A 98 -19.18 1.13 24.89
N HIS A 99 -20.00 1.99 24.28
CA HIS A 99 -20.22 1.97 22.83
C HIS A 99 -18.92 2.19 22.04
N LEU A 100 -18.15 3.23 22.37
CA LEU A 100 -16.92 3.54 21.66
C LEU A 100 -15.86 2.46 21.88
N THR A 101 -15.70 1.99 23.12
CA THR A 101 -14.72 0.94 23.47
C THR A 101 -15.04 -0.37 22.74
N ASP A 102 -16.32 -0.75 22.63
CA ASP A 102 -16.75 -1.94 21.89
C ASP A 102 -16.42 -1.85 20.39
N LEU A 103 -16.36 -0.64 19.82
CA LEU A 103 -16.03 -0.41 18.41
C LEU A 103 -14.53 -0.41 18.13
N LEU A 104 -13.68 -0.06 19.10
CA LEU A 104 -12.23 0.13 18.90
C LEU A 104 -11.52 -1.07 18.24
N PRO A 105 -11.76 -2.34 18.64
CA PRO A 105 -11.07 -3.47 18.02
C PRO A 105 -11.38 -3.62 16.52
N GLN A 106 -12.64 -3.39 16.14
CA GLN A 106 -13.05 -3.50 14.74
C GLN A 106 -12.58 -2.28 13.93
N LEU A 107 -12.58 -1.08 14.54
CA LEU A 107 -12.01 0.11 13.94
C LEU A 107 -10.51 -0.08 13.65
N ASP A 108 -9.72 -0.54 14.62
CA ASP A 108 -8.28 -0.77 14.41
C ASP A 108 -8.03 -1.80 13.30
N HIS A 109 -8.81 -2.88 13.28
CA HIS A 109 -8.75 -3.86 12.19
C HIS A 109 -9.07 -3.22 10.83
N ASP A 110 -10.16 -2.46 10.72
CA ASP A 110 -10.56 -1.82 9.47
C ASP A 110 -9.54 -0.74 9.01
N LEU A 111 -8.87 -0.04 9.93
CA LEU A 111 -7.77 0.87 9.58
C LEU A 111 -6.61 0.12 8.94
N ARG A 112 -6.19 -1.00 9.53
CA ARG A 112 -5.08 -1.84 9.03
C ARG A 112 -5.42 -2.60 7.75
N SER A 113 -6.69 -2.87 7.50
CA SER A 113 -7.17 -3.55 6.27
C SER A 113 -7.40 -2.59 5.10
N PHE A 114 -6.91 -1.35 5.15
CA PHE A 114 -7.04 -0.43 4.02
C PHE A 114 -6.32 -0.94 2.77
N ARG A 115 -5.15 -1.58 2.91
CA ARG A 115 -4.44 -2.20 1.77
C ARG A 115 -5.29 -3.24 1.05
N ASP A 116 -5.98 -4.11 1.79
CA ASP A 116 -6.89 -5.11 1.21
C ASP A 116 -8.00 -4.43 0.38
N TYR A 117 -8.53 -3.30 0.86
CA TYR A 117 -9.52 -2.54 0.10
C TYR A 117 -8.94 -1.97 -1.19
N LEU A 118 -7.70 -1.45 -1.16
CA LEU A 118 -7.02 -0.91 -2.33
C LEU A 118 -6.71 -1.97 -3.38
N GLU A 119 -6.26 -3.14 -2.95
CA GLU A 119 -6.01 -4.27 -3.86
C GLU A 119 -7.33 -4.70 -4.54
N ASN A 120 -8.37 -4.95 -3.73
CA ASN A 120 -9.63 -5.49 -4.25
C ASN A 120 -10.44 -4.49 -5.08
N HIS A 121 -10.33 -3.19 -4.79
CA HIS A 121 -11.13 -2.16 -5.45
C HIS A 121 -10.39 -1.45 -6.59
N TYR A 122 -9.09 -1.26 -6.43
CA TYR A 122 -8.26 -0.46 -7.35
C TYR A 122 -7.16 -1.28 -8.04
N GLY A 123 -6.98 -2.56 -7.67
CA GLY A 123 -5.82 -3.36 -8.09
C GLY A 123 -4.50 -2.70 -7.71
N MET A 124 -4.49 -1.98 -6.58
CA MET A 124 -3.32 -1.28 -6.06
C MET A 124 -2.77 -2.02 -4.85
N TRP A 125 -1.82 -2.92 -5.10
CA TRP A 125 -1.19 -3.78 -4.09
C TRP A 125 -0.36 -3.02 -3.04
N ALA A 126 0.25 -1.92 -3.48
CA ALA A 126 1.07 -1.09 -2.64
C ALA A 126 0.71 0.38 -2.80
N TYR A 127 0.71 1.06 -1.66
CA TYR A 127 0.22 2.43 -1.59
C TYR A 127 1.15 3.38 -2.34
N THR A 128 0.76 3.79 -3.54
CA THR A 128 1.54 4.69 -4.39
C THR A 128 1.04 6.12 -4.21
N SER A 129 1.72 6.89 -3.36
CA SER A 129 1.35 8.29 -3.09
C SER A 129 1.96 9.25 -4.13
N GLU A 130 1.27 10.37 -4.38
CA GLU A 130 1.76 11.44 -5.25
C GLU A 130 3.10 12.03 -4.73
N PRO A 131 3.28 12.33 -3.42
CA PRO A 131 4.56 12.79 -2.91
C PRO A 131 5.73 11.82 -3.18
N PHE A 132 5.53 10.51 -3.01
CA PHE A 132 6.54 9.51 -3.33
C PHE A 132 6.91 9.52 -4.82
N VAL A 133 5.92 9.50 -5.72
CA VAL A 133 6.18 9.53 -7.16
C VAL A 133 6.89 10.83 -7.56
N ASN A 134 6.62 11.95 -6.89
CA ASN A 134 7.35 13.20 -7.12
C ASN A 134 8.84 13.09 -6.72
N ASP A 135 9.16 12.45 -5.59
CA ASP A 135 10.56 12.18 -5.22
C ASP A 135 11.24 11.28 -6.28
N LEU A 136 10.53 10.27 -6.79
CA LEU A 136 11.02 9.43 -7.88
C LEU A 136 11.22 10.23 -9.17
N ALA A 137 10.29 11.12 -9.52
CA ALA A 137 10.39 11.99 -10.70
C ALA A 137 11.56 12.98 -10.61
N GLU A 138 11.87 13.47 -9.41
CA GLU A 138 13.04 14.30 -9.14
C GLU A 138 14.33 13.50 -9.37
N PHE A 139 14.42 12.28 -8.80
CA PHE A 139 15.54 11.38 -9.02
C PHE A 139 15.75 11.06 -10.50
N VAL A 140 14.68 10.73 -11.23
CA VAL A 140 14.72 10.41 -12.66
C VAL A 140 15.31 11.56 -13.48
N GLY A 141 15.05 12.81 -13.11
CA GLY A 141 15.54 13.98 -13.86
C GLY A 141 15.02 13.98 -15.30
N ASP A 142 15.90 14.25 -16.28
CA ASP A 142 15.53 14.27 -17.70
C ASP A 142 15.59 12.89 -18.39
N ARG A 143 15.88 11.83 -17.63
CA ARG A 143 16.04 10.47 -18.16
C ARG A 143 14.67 9.84 -18.43
N SER A 144 14.59 9.02 -19.48
CA SER A 144 13.42 8.17 -19.70
C SER A 144 13.45 6.96 -18.75
N VAL A 145 12.27 6.48 -18.40
CA VAL A 145 12.06 5.38 -17.45
C VAL A 145 11.51 4.15 -18.18
N LEU A 146 12.08 2.99 -17.92
CA LEU A 146 11.42 1.71 -18.14
C LEU A 146 10.82 1.25 -16.82
N GLU A 147 9.49 1.14 -16.72
CA GLU A 147 8.85 0.42 -15.60
C GLU A 147 8.55 -1.01 -16.04
N VAL A 148 9.02 -1.98 -15.28
CA VAL A 148 8.66 -3.40 -15.40
C VAL A 148 7.76 -3.80 -14.24
N MET A 149 6.89 -4.79 -14.46
CA MET A 149 5.89 -5.24 -13.47
C MET A 149 4.95 -4.09 -13.05
N ALA A 150 4.57 -3.26 -14.01
CA ALA A 150 3.82 -2.03 -13.74
C ALA A 150 2.41 -2.27 -13.16
N GLY A 151 1.86 -3.49 -13.24
CA GLY A 151 0.52 -3.82 -12.75
C GLY A 151 -0.56 -2.95 -13.39
N ASN A 152 -1.21 -2.09 -12.59
CA ASN A 152 -2.19 -1.10 -13.07
C ASN A 152 -1.58 0.26 -13.47
N GLY A 153 -0.25 0.41 -13.31
CA GLY A 153 0.53 1.54 -13.81
C GLY A 153 0.41 2.80 -12.96
N TYR A 154 0.27 2.68 -11.64
CA TYR A 154 0.19 3.83 -10.72
C TYR A 154 1.46 4.69 -10.76
N ILE A 155 2.64 4.08 -10.69
CA ILE A 155 3.94 4.77 -10.78
C ILE A 155 4.09 5.40 -12.15
N SER A 156 3.95 4.62 -13.23
CA SER A 156 3.97 5.14 -14.61
C SER A 156 3.02 6.32 -14.84
N LYS A 157 1.78 6.22 -14.35
CA LYS A 157 0.79 7.30 -14.45
C LYS A 157 1.28 8.55 -13.74
N GLY A 158 1.81 8.42 -12.52
CA GLY A 158 2.32 9.55 -11.75
C GLY A 158 3.54 10.21 -12.40
N LEU A 159 4.49 9.41 -12.88
CA LEU A 159 5.67 9.90 -13.59
C LEU A 159 5.28 10.62 -14.90
N ARG A 160 4.30 10.10 -15.64
CA ARG A 160 3.76 10.75 -16.85
C ARG A 160 3.04 12.06 -16.54
N ASP A 161 2.25 12.12 -15.46
CA ASP A 161 1.63 13.36 -14.98
C ASP A 161 2.70 14.40 -14.57
N ALA A 162 3.86 13.95 -14.08
CA ALA A 162 5.04 14.77 -13.81
C ALA A 162 5.87 15.11 -15.07
N GLY A 163 5.39 14.78 -16.27
CA GLY A 163 6.01 15.11 -17.55
C GLY A 163 7.19 14.21 -17.95
N LYS A 164 7.36 13.04 -17.32
CA LYS A 164 8.44 12.10 -17.66
C LYS A 164 8.05 11.19 -18.83
N THR A 165 9.04 10.80 -19.62
CA THR A 165 8.91 9.74 -20.61
C THR A 165 9.00 8.39 -19.91
N VAL A 166 7.93 7.59 -19.99
CA VAL A 166 7.87 6.28 -19.34
C VAL A 166 7.40 5.21 -20.32
N TYR A 167 8.16 4.13 -20.41
CA TYR A 167 7.80 2.87 -21.05
C TYR A 167 7.30 1.92 -19.96
N ALA A 168 5.98 1.74 -19.87
CA ALA A 168 5.36 0.92 -18.84
C ALA A 168 5.10 -0.48 -19.38
N THR A 169 5.60 -1.51 -18.69
CA THR A 169 5.52 -2.90 -19.14
C THR A 169 5.07 -3.83 -18.01
N ASP A 170 4.28 -4.83 -18.36
CA ASP A 170 3.86 -5.90 -17.46
C ASP A 170 3.59 -7.18 -18.26
N SER A 171 4.01 -8.34 -17.76
CA SER A 171 3.82 -9.63 -18.44
C SER A 171 2.37 -10.11 -18.43
N ARG A 172 1.53 -9.55 -17.54
CA ARG A 172 0.13 -9.90 -17.28
C ARG A 172 -0.06 -11.34 -16.78
N SER A 173 0.99 -11.99 -16.31
CA SER A 173 0.96 -13.38 -15.82
C SER A 173 0.08 -13.57 -14.57
N TRP A 174 -0.22 -12.50 -13.84
CA TRP A 174 -1.00 -12.47 -12.60
C TRP A 174 -2.49 -12.14 -12.79
N THR A 175 -2.95 -11.85 -14.01
CA THR A 175 -4.32 -11.35 -14.29
C THR A 175 -5.46 -12.31 -13.92
N ALA A 176 -5.14 -13.58 -13.63
CA ALA A 176 -6.10 -14.57 -13.16
C ALA A 176 -6.45 -14.44 -11.67
N GLU A 177 -5.66 -13.72 -10.87
CA GLU A 177 -5.75 -13.76 -9.40
C GLU A 177 -6.56 -12.60 -8.80
N ASN A 178 -6.65 -11.43 -9.46
CA ASN A 178 -7.41 -10.27 -8.97
C ASN A 178 -7.73 -9.20 -10.06
N GLU A 179 -8.04 -7.95 -9.64
CA GLU A 179 -8.35 -6.80 -10.51
C GLU A 179 -7.11 -6.13 -11.15
N THR A 180 -5.90 -6.62 -10.87
CA THR A 180 -4.66 -6.11 -11.46
C THR A 180 -4.64 -6.39 -12.97
N GLY A 181 -4.29 -5.38 -13.77
CA GLY A 181 -4.31 -5.41 -15.22
C GLY A 181 -5.68 -5.19 -15.86
N ARG A 182 -6.76 -5.03 -15.08
CA ARG A 182 -8.13 -4.80 -15.60
C ARG A 182 -8.52 -3.33 -15.71
N HIS A 183 -7.93 -2.49 -14.86
CA HIS A 183 -8.21 -1.05 -14.77
C HIS A 183 -6.93 -0.24 -14.81
N THR A 184 -6.17 -0.37 -15.90
CA THR A 184 -4.89 0.36 -16.02
C THR A 184 -5.17 1.86 -16.10
N LEU A 185 -4.44 2.64 -15.30
CA LEU A 185 -4.56 4.10 -15.30
C LEU A 185 -3.85 4.76 -16.48
N THR A 186 -3.05 3.97 -17.20
CA THR A 186 -2.20 4.43 -18.28
C THR A 186 -1.91 3.27 -19.24
N PRO A 187 -1.41 3.52 -20.46
CA PRO A 187 -1.01 2.44 -21.36
C PRO A 187 0.13 1.61 -20.77
N ILE A 188 -0.02 0.28 -20.82
CA ILE A 188 0.95 -0.72 -20.37
C ILE A 188 1.14 -1.73 -21.50
N GLU A 189 2.37 -1.83 -22.00
CA GLU A 189 2.75 -2.80 -23.02
C GLU A 189 2.92 -4.20 -22.40
N SER A 190 2.45 -5.22 -23.10
CA SER A 190 2.56 -6.61 -22.63
C SER A 190 3.93 -7.16 -22.98
N LEU A 191 4.90 -7.06 -22.06
CA LEU A 191 6.26 -7.58 -22.19
C LEU A 191 6.70 -8.15 -20.85
N THR A 192 7.50 -9.22 -20.89
CA THR A 192 8.27 -9.64 -19.72
C THR A 192 9.36 -8.62 -19.40
N ALA A 193 9.90 -8.64 -18.18
CA ALA A 193 10.95 -7.71 -17.78
C ALA A 193 12.19 -7.79 -18.68
N LEU A 194 12.59 -9.01 -19.09
CA LEU A 194 13.73 -9.23 -19.98
C LEU A 194 13.48 -8.72 -21.41
N GLU A 195 12.31 -9.01 -21.99
CA GLU A 195 11.94 -8.50 -23.32
C GLU A 195 11.85 -6.97 -23.32
N ALA A 196 11.31 -6.39 -22.24
CA ALA A 196 11.21 -4.95 -22.07
C ALA A 196 12.58 -4.30 -21.96
N PHE A 197 13.49 -4.87 -21.16
CA PHE A 197 14.85 -4.38 -21.06
C PHE A 197 15.61 -4.52 -22.38
N GLU A 198 15.54 -5.68 -23.04
CA GLU A 198 16.17 -5.89 -24.35
C GLU A 198 15.73 -4.82 -25.36
N LYS A 199 14.43 -4.50 -25.39
CA LYS A 199 13.83 -3.52 -26.29
C LYS A 199 14.21 -2.08 -25.97
N TYR A 200 14.22 -1.69 -24.69
CA TYR A 200 14.27 -0.28 -24.28
C TYR A 200 15.59 0.16 -23.63
N GLN A 201 16.53 -0.76 -23.32
CA GLN A 201 17.78 -0.45 -22.61
C GLN A 201 18.61 0.68 -23.24
N SER A 202 18.52 0.92 -24.55
CA SER A 202 19.23 2.03 -25.22
C SER A 202 18.54 3.39 -25.10
N ASP A 203 17.27 3.40 -24.69
CA ASP A 203 16.39 4.58 -24.72
C ASP A 203 16.09 5.13 -23.32
N VAL A 204 16.53 4.42 -22.28
CA VAL A 204 16.22 4.73 -20.87
C VAL A 204 17.49 4.94 -20.06
N GLY A 205 17.38 5.74 -19.01
CA GLY A 205 18.45 5.92 -18.01
C GLY A 205 18.07 5.41 -16.63
N VAL A 206 16.82 4.96 -16.45
CA VAL A 206 16.31 4.39 -15.19
C VAL A 206 15.41 3.22 -15.52
N VAL A 207 15.62 2.09 -14.84
CA VAL A 207 14.70 0.96 -14.79
C VAL A 207 14.06 0.97 -13.41
N VAL A 208 12.73 1.01 -13.35
CA VAL A 208 11.94 0.84 -12.13
C VAL A 208 11.34 -0.56 -12.14
N MET A 209 11.72 -1.38 -11.17
CA MET A 209 11.15 -2.69 -10.94
C MET A 209 10.19 -2.60 -9.75
N SER A 210 8.90 -2.72 -10.05
CA SER A 210 7.81 -2.51 -9.10
C SER A 210 7.32 -3.86 -8.55
N TRP A 211 7.70 -4.19 -7.30
CA TRP A 211 7.24 -5.37 -6.55
C TRP A 211 7.32 -6.67 -7.37
N SER A 212 8.54 -7.15 -7.65
CA SER A 212 8.72 -8.46 -8.27
C SER A 212 8.04 -9.54 -7.40
N PRO A 213 7.36 -10.54 -7.98
CA PRO A 213 6.75 -11.59 -7.20
C PRO A 213 7.80 -12.40 -6.43
N ASP A 214 7.53 -12.66 -5.16
CA ASP A 214 8.35 -13.56 -4.34
C ASP A 214 8.45 -14.96 -4.99
N GLY A 215 9.64 -15.54 -4.90
CA GLY A 215 9.95 -16.88 -5.38
C GLY A 215 10.07 -17.02 -6.91
N VAL A 216 9.95 -15.93 -7.68
CA VAL A 216 10.15 -15.95 -9.14
C VAL A 216 11.49 -15.27 -9.45
N PRO A 217 12.42 -15.90 -10.19
CA PRO A 217 13.79 -15.38 -10.37
C PRO A 217 13.89 -14.18 -11.34
N VAL A 218 12.77 -13.60 -11.75
CA VAL A 218 12.71 -12.57 -12.79
C VAL A 218 13.45 -11.29 -12.38
N ASP A 219 13.46 -10.94 -11.10
CA ASP A 219 14.25 -9.85 -10.54
C ASP A 219 15.75 -10.06 -10.71
N TRP A 220 16.24 -11.24 -10.32
CA TRP A 220 17.63 -11.62 -10.43
C TRP A 220 18.07 -11.72 -11.89
N GLU A 221 17.26 -12.32 -12.75
CA GLU A 221 17.53 -12.40 -14.18
C GLU A 221 17.62 -11.01 -14.81
N LEU A 222 16.72 -10.09 -14.45
CA LEU A 222 16.77 -8.69 -14.92
C LEU A 222 18.03 -7.98 -14.46
N LEU A 223 18.40 -8.09 -13.17
CA LEU A 223 19.63 -7.49 -12.65
C LEU A 223 20.87 -8.03 -13.38
N GLN A 224 20.93 -9.33 -13.65
CA GLN A 224 22.03 -9.95 -14.38
C GLN A 224 22.06 -9.48 -15.85
N ALA A 225 20.91 -9.28 -16.49
CA ALA A 225 20.83 -8.71 -17.83
C ALA A 225 21.33 -7.26 -17.86
N ILE A 226 20.97 -6.44 -16.86
CA ILE A 226 21.46 -5.07 -16.70
C ILE A 226 22.98 -5.06 -16.54
N ARG A 227 23.53 -5.88 -15.62
CA ARG A 227 24.98 -5.99 -15.37
C ARG A 227 25.78 -6.48 -16.58
N ALA A 228 25.17 -7.30 -17.43
CA ALA A 228 25.79 -7.79 -18.67
C ALA A 228 25.68 -6.78 -19.83
N SER A 229 24.82 -5.78 -19.71
CA SER A 229 24.61 -4.75 -20.72
C SER A 229 25.69 -3.67 -20.67
N ALA A 230 25.89 -3.00 -21.80
CA ALA A 230 26.69 -1.78 -21.88
C ALA A 230 25.87 -0.51 -21.58
N ALA A 231 24.55 -0.64 -21.38
CA ALA A 231 23.68 0.48 -21.04
C ALA A 231 23.97 1.01 -19.64
N ASP A 232 24.07 2.33 -19.51
CA ASP A 232 24.25 3.02 -18.23
C ASP A 232 22.87 3.37 -17.68
N VAL A 233 22.32 2.48 -16.85
CA VAL A 233 20.99 2.61 -16.25
C VAL A 233 21.07 2.47 -14.74
N ASP A 234 20.31 3.30 -14.03
CA ASP A 234 20.05 3.07 -12.60
C ASP A 234 18.90 2.06 -12.45
N LEU A 235 19.09 1.03 -11.64
CA LEU A 235 18.01 0.13 -11.23
C LEU A 235 17.41 0.60 -9.91
N VAL A 236 16.16 1.06 -9.97
CA VAL A 236 15.31 1.35 -8.82
C VAL A 236 14.44 0.13 -8.56
N VAL A 237 14.50 -0.43 -7.36
CA VAL A 237 13.66 -1.55 -6.93
C VAL A 237 12.74 -1.10 -5.82
N ILE A 238 11.45 -1.40 -5.95
CA ILE A 238 10.45 -1.10 -4.93
C ILE A 238 9.92 -2.43 -4.41
N GLY A 239 10.11 -2.69 -3.13
CA GLY A 239 9.77 -3.97 -2.54
C GLY A 239 10.05 -4.05 -1.04
N GLU A 240 9.82 -5.22 -0.47
CA GLU A 240 10.05 -5.52 0.95
C GLU A 240 11.16 -6.57 1.07
N LYS A 241 12.37 -6.12 1.39
CA LYS A 241 13.51 -7.01 1.61
C LYS A 241 13.21 -7.97 2.76
N ASP A 242 13.48 -9.26 2.54
CA ASP A 242 13.19 -10.34 3.48
C ASP A 242 11.69 -10.46 3.83
N GLY A 243 10.81 -9.93 2.98
CA GLY A 243 9.35 -9.91 3.14
C GLY A 243 8.62 -10.57 1.98
N ALA A 244 7.62 -9.87 1.44
CA ALA A 244 6.68 -10.44 0.46
C ALA A 244 7.04 -10.22 -1.02
N THR A 245 8.19 -9.62 -1.34
CA THR A 245 8.58 -9.34 -2.73
C THR A 245 10.00 -9.76 -3.07
N ASP A 246 10.22 -9.95 -4.35
CA ASP A 246 11.46 -10.33 -5.01
C ASP A 246 12.03 -11.67 -4.52
N SER A 247 12.91 -12.29 -5.30
CA SER A 247 13.49 -13.58 -4.94
C SER A 247 14.56 -13.45 -3.84
N ALA A 248 14.72 -14.52 -3.07
CA ALA A 248 15.81 -14.62 -2.09
C ALA A 248 17.19 -14.48 -2.75
N ASP A 249 17.37 -14.99 -3.98
CA ASP A 249 18.62 -14.87 -4.72
C ASP A 249 18.93 -13.39 -5.03
N PHE A 250 17.93 -12.61 -5.42
CA PHE A 250 18.08 -11.18 -5.61
C PHE A 250 18.50 -10.48 -4.32
N TRP A 251 17.76 -10.66 -3.22
CA TRP A 251 18.07 -9.97 -1.96
C TRP A 251 19.42 -10.32 -1.34
N GLN A 252 19.90 -11.54 -1.58
CA GLN A 252 21.20 -12.00 -1.06
C GLN A 252 22.40 -11.48 -1.87
N HIS A 253 22.23 -11.22 -3.17
CA HIS A 253 23.34 -10.94 -4.08
C HIS A 253 23.29 -9.57 -4.76
N ALA A 254 22.19 -8.83 -4.62
CA ALA A 254 22.08 -7.44 -5.07
C ALA A 254 22.94 -6.51 -4.20
N ASP A 255 23.68 -5.60 -4.84
CA ASP A 255 24.41 -4.54 -4.14
C ASP A 255 23.46 -3.37 -3.88
N LEU A 256 22.86 -3.35 -2.69
CA LEU A 256 21.92 -2.31 -2.28
C LEU A 256 22.69 -1.09 -1.79
N LEU A 257 22.52 0.04 -2.47
CA LEU A 257 23.18 1.28 -2.09
C LEU A 257 22.52 1.88 -0.84
N ASP A 258 23.34 2.46 0.03
CA ASP A 258 22.90 3.27 1.17
C ASP A 258 23.57 4.65 1.08
N ASN A 259 22.85 5.63 0.57
CA ASN A 259 23.38 6.96 0.31
C ASN A 259 22.26 8.03 0.35
N PRO A 260 22.61 9.34 0.33
CA PRO A 260 21.61 10.42 0.41
C PRO A 260 20.52 10.37 -0.65
N THR A 261 20.79 9.86 -1.85
CA THR A 261 19.81 9.70 -2.92
C THR A 261 18.75 8.67 -2.55
N VAL A 262 19.15 7.55 -1.96
CA VAL A 262 18.22 6.51 -1.47
C VAL A 262 17.36 7.06 -0.33
N HIS A 263 17.95 7.83 0.59
CA HIS A 263 17.16 8.50 1.64
C HIS A 263 16.16 9.51 1.08
N GLN A 264 16.52 10.23 0.01
CA GLN A 264 15.62 11.17 -0.65
C GLN A 264 14.44 10.45 -1.34
N LEU A 265 14.71 9.34 -2.04
CA LEU A 265 13.67 8.50 -2.66
C LEU A 265 12.64 7.98 -1.65
N ASN A 266 13.07 7.70 -0.42
CA ASN A 266 12.20 7.15 0.63
C ASN A 266 11.59 8.21 1.55
N ARG A 267 11.86 9.50 1.33
CA ARG A 267 11.38 10.58 2.22
C ARG A 267 9.86 10.56 2.39
N HIS A 268 9.12 10.30 1.31
CA HIS A 268 7.67 10.17 1.34
C HIS A 268 7.16 8.74 1.07
N PHE A 269 8.04 7.74 1.16
CA PHE A 269 7.67 6.33 1.05
C PHE A 269 7.72 5.68 2.44
N THR A 270 6.65 5.92 3.19
CA THR A 270 6.52 5.47 4.59
C THR A 270 5.45 4.40 4.73
N PRO A 271 5.62 3.42 5.64
CA PRO A 271 4.62 2.40 5.90
C PRO A 271 3.27 3.01 6.30
N ILE A 272 2.20 2.47 5.72
CA ILE A 272 0.81 2.77 6.12
C ILE A 272 0.20 1.65 6.97
N ASP A 273 0.88 0.49 7.01
CA ASP A 273 0.50 -0.72 7.71
C ASP A 273 1.76 -1.50 8.14
N LEU A 274 1.64 -2.82 8.33
CA LEU A 274 2.73 -3.68 8.79
C LEU A 274 3.71 -4.09 7.68
N VAL A 275 3.39 -3.81 6.41
CA VAL A 275 4.30 -4.10 5.29
C VAL A 275 5.32 -2.98 5.20
N HIS A 276 6.60 -3.35 5.13
CA HIS A 276 7.71 -2.41 5.14
C HIS A 276 8.32 -2.24 3.75
N ASP A 277 7.45 -1.86 2.80
CA ASP A 277 7.86 -1.47 1.45
C ASP A 277 8.95 -0.38 1.52
N HIS A 278 9.99 -0.52 0.70
CA HIS A 278 11.09 0.43 0.59
C HIS A 278 11.56 0.57 -0.86
N VAL A 279 12.21 1.70 -1.17
CA VAL A 279 12.86 1.96 -2.46
C VAL A 279 14.35 1.72 -2.31
N TYR A 280 14.92 0.90 -3.18
CA TYR A 280 16.33 0.58 -3.24
C TYR A 280 16.92 1.07 -4.56
N LEU A 281 18.17 1.56 -4.50
CA LEU A 281 19.01 1.66 -5.67
C LEU A 281 19.98 0.49 -5.69
N VAL A 282 20.06 -0.18 -6.83
CA VAL A 282 20.77 -1.46 -6.97
C VAL A 282 21.81 -1.38 -8.09
N ARG A 283 22.97 -2.01 -7.85
CA ARG A 283 24.04 -2.22 -8.84
C ARG A 283 24.26 -3.69 -9.14
#